data_AF-A0A150PUA4-F1
#
_entry.id   AF-A0A150PUA4-F1
#
_cell.length_a   1.000
_cell.length_b   1.000
_cell.length_c   1.000
_cell.angle_alpha   90.00
_cell.angle_beta   90.00
_cell.angle_gamma   90.00
#
_symmetry.space_group_name_H-M   'P 1'
#
loop_
_entity.id
_entity.type
_entity.pdbx_description
1 polymer ?
#
loop_
_entity_poly.entity_id
_entity_poly.type
_entity_poly.pdbx_seq_one_letter_code
_entity_poly.pdbx_strand_id
1 'polypeptide(L)'
;MMKTFRGFGALAVAGMALVAGLGGCTAQAGNDDDAFGSISLPLAAEAPSGAQYRLRNATFEIRSGYYYYYDENVGVGVVTSGGGAAYPGNLVLTVNSEDEDPDASSILVDLEQGGYNVTLLPGWSFEKVEGGTATEVEATLLSSQTVYTYVSPQSTTWAQYQFGIGDRALWLNGKLNINIDVYEDPSEYYGQGGAGGAGGYETSTVGVGGSWPGTAGAGGDAGYAEVGGGAP
;
A
#
# COMPACT_ATOMS: atom_id res chain seq x y z
N MET A 1 -16.62 -5.88 42.54
CA MET A 1 -17.93 -5.34 42.10
C MET A 1 -18.23 -5.98 40.76
N MET A 2 -19.14 -6.95 40.73
CA MET A 2 -19.31 -7.92 39.65
C MET A 2 -20.47 -7.48 38.75
N LYS A 3 -20.22 -7.13 37.49
CA LYS A 3 -21.26 -6.75 36.52
C LYS A 3 -21.67 -7.96 35.69
N THR A 4 -22.90 -8.39 35.91
CA THR A 4 -23.68 -9.37 35.15
C THR A 4 -24.07 -8.79 33.77
N PHE A 5 -23.80 -9.52 32.69
CA PHE A 5 -24.41 -9.28 31.38
C PHE A 5 -25.33 -10.44 31.00
N ARG A 6 -26.62 -10.11 30.91
CA ARG A 6 -27.69 -10.88 30.24
C ARG A 6 -27.53 -10.59 28.73
N GLY A 7 -27.43 -11.57 27.84
CA GLY A 7 -28.55 -12.35 27.33
C GLY A 7 -29.12 -11.68 26.07
N PHE A 8 -28.83 -12.23 24.87
CA PHE A 8 -29.51 -11.88 23.63
C PHE A 8 -30.01 -13.14 22.94
N GLY A 9 -31.32 -13.15 22.72
CA GLY A 9 -32.09 -14.26 22.20
C GLY A 9 -31.95 -14.46 20.70
N ALA A 10 -32.18 -15.71 20.31
CA ALA A 10 -32.37 -16.16 18.95
C ALA A 10 -33.67 -15.62 18.36
N LEU A 11 -33.63 -15.24 17.08
CA LEU A 11 -34.82 -15.06 16.26
C LEU A 11 -34.51 -15.57 14.84
N ALA A 12 -35.15 -16.68 14.49
CA ALA A 12 -35.18 -17.24 13.16
C ALA A 12 -36.44 -16.76 12.44
N VAL A 13 -36.32 -16.32 11.17
CA VAL A 13 -37.45 -16.29 10.23
C VAL A 13 -36.97 -16.67 8.84
N ALA A 14 -37.70 -17.59 8.23
CA ALA A 14 -37.50 -18.19 6.94
C ALA A 14 -38.24 -17.43 5.82
N GLY A 15 -37.67 -17.49 4.60
CA GLY A 15 -38.42 -17.66 3.35
C GLY A 15 -38.81 -16.41 2.56
N MET A 16 -38.28 -16.29 1.33
CA MET A 16 -39.10 -16.25 0.10
C MET A 16 -38.23 -16.34 -1.16
N ALA A 17 -38.86 -16.81 -2.24
CA ALA A 17 -38.25 -17.35 -3.45
C ALA A 17 -38.24 -16.39 -4.65
N LEU A 18 -37.39 -16.74 -5.63
CA LEU A 18 -37.52 -16.56 -7.11
C LEU A 18 -37.62 -15.13 -7.69
N VAL A 19 -36.65 -14.75 -8.54
CA VAL A 19 -36.80 -14.52 -10.00
C VAL A 19 -35.42 -14.60 -10.65
N ALA A 20 -35.25 -15.52 -11.61
CA ALA A 20 -34.10 -15.58 -12.51
C ALA A 20 -34.31 -14.61 -13.68
N GLY A 21 -33.54 -13.51 -13.70
CA GLY A 21 -33.40 -12.62 -14.84
C GLY A 21 -31.98 -12.70 -15.36
N LEU A 22 -31.78 -13.36 -16.50
CA LEU A 22 -30.52 -13.35 -17.25
C LEU A 22 -30.38 -11.99 -17.96
N GLY A 23 -30.02 -10.96 -17.20
CA GLY A 23 -29.51 -9.70 -17.74
C GLY A 23 -28.01 -9.85 -17.97
N GLY A 24 -27.58 -9.87 -19.24
CA GLY A 24 -26.17 -9.86 -19.59
C GLY A 24 -25.50 -8.60 -19.08
N CYS A 25 -24.66 -8.73 -18.06
CA CYS A 25 -23.73 -7.70 -17.64
C CYS A 25 -22.71 -7.53 -18.77
N THR A 26 -22.88 -6.50 -19.59
CA THR A 26 -21.77 -5.98 -20.39
C THR A 26 -20.73 -5.51 -19.38
N ALA A 27 -19.59 -6.20 -19.30
CA ALA A 27 -18.42 -5.74 -18.59
C ALA A 27 -17.97 -4.44 -19.26
N GLN A 28 -18.50 -3.32 -18.76
CA GLN A 28 -17.97 -1.99 -18.98
C GLN A 28 -16.53 -2.07 -18.48
N ALA A 29 -15.55 -1.95 -19.39
CA ALA A 29 -14.14 -1.85 -19.05
C ALA A 29 -14.03 -0.82 -17.91
N GLY A 30 -13.59 -1.31 -16.76
CA GLY A 30 -13.66 -0.60 -15.50
C GLY A 30 -13.03 0.77 -15.65
N ASN A 31 -13.70 1.76 -15.09
CA ASN A 31 -13.00 2.98 -14.71
C ASN A 31 -11.83 2.54 -13.83
N ASP A 32 -10.66 3.12 -14.05
CA ASP A 32 -9.57 3.07 -13.09
C ASP A 32 -10.06 3.78 -11.81
N ASP A 33 -10.89 3.10 -11.03
CA ASP A 33 -11.35 3.57 -9.73
C ASP A 33 -10.08 3.71 -8.88
N ASP A 34 -9.79 4.94 -8.44
CA ASP A 34 -8.60 5.28 -7.67
C ASP A 34 -8.32 4.19 -6.61
N ALA A 35 -7.21 3.50 -6.77
CA ALA A 35 -6.89 2.33 -5.96
C ALA A 35 -6.36 2.78 -4.59
N PHE A 36 -7.28 2.98 -3.63
CA PHE A 36 -6.94 3.40 -2.27
C PHE A 36 -6.52 2.24 -1.38
N GLY A 37 -5.55 2.47 -0.51
CA GLY A 37 -5.27 1.68 0.69
C GLY A 37 -5.15 2.60 1.90
N SER A 38 -4.55 2.10 2.98
CA SER A 38 -4.35 2.91 4.19
C SER A 38 -2.96 2.72 4.80
N ILE A 39 -2.42 3.76 5.43
CA ILE A 39 -1.30 3.65 6.37
C ILE A 39 -1.85 3.65 7.80
N SER A 40 -1.42 2.68 8.59
CA SER A 40 -1.59 2.66 10.04
C SER A 40 -0.32 3.14 10.74
N LEU A 41 -0.47 4.11 11.63
CA LEU A 41 0.57 4.67 12.49
C LEU A 41 0.32 4.22 13.93
N PRO A 42 1.00 3.18 14.42
CA PRO A 42 0.80 2.69 15.78
C PRO A 42 1.19 3.75 16.82
N LEU A 43 0.30 4.01 17.78
CA LEU A 43 0.53 4.95 18.88
C LEU A 43 0.66 4.25 20.23
N ALA A 44 0.31 2.96 20.33
CA ALA A 44 0.39 2.25 21.60
C ALA A 44 0.89 0.81 21.44
N ALA A 45 1.59 0.32 22.48
CA ALA A 45 1.97 -1.08 22.60
C ALA A 45 1.79 -1.61 24.03
N GLU A 46 1.55 -2.91 24.14
CA GLU A 46 1.51 -3.61 25.43
C GLU A 46 2.84 -4.31 25.67
N ALA A 47 3.42 -4.10 26.85
CA ALA A 47 4.60 -4.85 27.28
C ALA A 47 4.19 -6.18 27.95
N PRO A 48 5.10 -7.17 28.01
CA PRO A 48 4.84 -8.44 28.70
C PRO A 48 4.45 -8.32 30.18
N SER A 49 4.74 -7.18 30.82
CA SER A 49 4.29 -6.90 32.19
C SER A 49 2.80 -6.53 32.29
N GLY A 50 2.09 -6.38 31.17
CA GLY A 50 0.72 -5.85 31.11
C GLY A 50 0.62 -4.33 31.18
N ALA A 51 1.76 -3.62 31.19
CA ALA A 51 1.77 -2.16 31.10
C ALA A 51 1.58 -1.74 29.64
N GLN A 52 0.73 -0.75 29.41
CA GLN A 52 0.56 -0.14 28.09
C GLN A 52 1.50 1.07 27.98
N TYR A 53 2.19 1.19 26.86
CA TYR A 53 3.00 2.35 26.51
C TYR A 53 2.32 3.09 25.38
N ARG A 54 2.14 4.40 25.52
CA ARG A 54 1.49 5.27 24.53
C ARG A 54 2.45 6.36 24.09
N LEU A 55 2.56 6.54 22.79
CA LEU A 55 3.25 7.64 22.14
C LEU A 55 2.32 8.86 22.13
N ARG A 56 2.81 9.99 22.62
CA ARG A 56 2.08 11.25 22.79
C ARG A 56 2.72 12.37 22.01
N ASN A 57 1.93 13.38 21.67
CA ASN A 57 2.37 14.58 20.94
C ASN A 57 3.17 14.22 19.67
N ALA A 58 2.86 13.09 19.04
CA ALA A 58 3.59 12.60 17.90
C ALA A 58 3.02 13.20 16.62
N THR A 59 3.86 13.98 15.93
CA THR A 59 3.54 14.53 14.62
C THR A 59 4.21 13.68 13.56
N PHE A 60 3.42 13.15 12.63
CA PHE A 60 3.89 12.40 11.48
C PHE A 60 3.72 13.23 10.22
N GLU A 61 4.80 13.37 9.46
CA GLU A 61 4.78 13.95 8.13
C GLU A 61 4.87 12.83 7.10
N ILE A 62 3.83 12.69 6.28
CA ILE A 62 3.70 11.68 5.23
C ILE A 62 3.94 12.37 3.89
N ARG A 63 4.99 11.95 3.19
CA ARG A 63 5.32 12.46 1.86
C ARG A 63 5.18 11.36 0.83
N SER A 64 4.47 11.62 -0.27
CA SER A 64 4.50 10.70 -1.41
C SER A 64 5.93 10.62 -1.96
N GLY A 65 6.46 9.40 -2.02
CA GLY A 65 7.69 9.10 -2.73
C GLY A 65 7.38 9.15 -4.21
N TYR A 66 7.85 10.21 -4.87
CA TYR A 66 7.65 10.47 -6.30
C TYR A 66 7.83 9.19 -7.11
N TYR A 67 6.72 8.59 -7.53
CA TYR A 67 6.75 7.43 -8.40
C TYR A 67 6.56 7.95 -9.81
N TYR A 68 7.65 7.98 -10.59
CA TYR A 68 7.63 8.34 -12.00
C TYR A 68 6.94 7.23 -12.79
N TYR A 69 5.62 7.11 -12.71
CA TYR A 69 4.86 6.48 -13.78
C TYR A 69 4.46 7.58 -14.76
N TYR A 70 5.01 7.50 -15.96
CA TYR A 70 4.55 8.26 -17.11
C TYR A 70 3.19 7.70 -17.53
N ASP A 71 2.14 8.04 -16.79
CA ASP A 71 0.81 8.06 -17.38
C ASP A 71 0.35 9.51 -17.41
N GLU A 72 0.18 10.00 -18.62
CA GLU A 72 -0.12 11.39 -18.95
C GLU A 72 -1.56 11.76 -18.57
N ASN A 73 -2.35 10.83 -18.02
CA ASN A 73 -3.80 10.95 -17.91
C ASN A 73 -4.42 10.66 -16.54
N VAL A 74 -3.65 10.32 -15.49
CA VAL A 74 -4.25 10.04 -14.16
C VAL A 74 -4.31 11.33 -13.32
N GLY A 75 -5.46 12.00 -13.41
CA GLY A 75 -5.80 13.18 -12.61
C GLY A 75 -6.23 12.78 -11.20
N VAL A 76 -5.25 12.56 -10.34
CA VAL A 76 -5.44 12.10 -8.96
C VAL A 76 -5.78 13.28 -8.03
N GLY A 77 -6.95 13.22 -7.37
CA GLY A 77 -7.45 14.25 -6.48
C GLY A 77 -7.50 13.78 -5.03
N VAL A 78 -6.51 14.17 -4.22
CA VAL A 78 -6.57 13.99 -2.77
C VAL A 78 -7.74 14.78 -2.21
N VAL A 79 -8.78 14.09 -1.74
CA VAL A 79 -9.93 14.70 -1.06
C VAL A 79 -9.50 15.15 0.33
N THR A 80 -8.84 16.29 0.40
CA THR A 80 -8.83 17.07 1.65
C THR A 80 -10.19 17.74 1.78
N SER A 81 -10.77 17.71 2.98
CA SER A 81 -11.96 18.49 3.38
C SER A 81 -11.63 19.99 3.40
N GLY A 82 -11.26 20.54 2.25
CA GLY A 82 -10.60 21.83 2.13
C GLY A 82 -10.30 22.28 0.70
N GLY A 83 -11.12 21.89 -0.28
CA GLY A 83 -11.33 22.65 -1.52
C GLY A 83 -10.10 23.11 -2.32
N GLY A 84 -9.05 22.30 -2.44
CA GLY A 84 -7.92 22.57 -3.32
C GLY A 84 -7.43 21.28 -3.97
N ALA A 85 -7.56 21.16 -5.30
CA ALA A 85 -7.04 20.02 -6.04
C ALA A 85 -5.50 20.02 -5.93
N ALA A 86 -4.96 19.08 -5.15
CA ALA A 86 -3.52 18.83 -5.07
C ALA A 86 -3.08 18.10 -6.34
N TYR A 87 -2.04 18.60 -7.01
CA TYR A 87 -1.45 17.89 -8.15
C TYR A 87 -0.81 16.57 -7.68
N PRO A 88 -0.95 15.47 -8.46
CA PRO A 88 -0.24 14.22 -8.18
C PRO A 88 1.26 14.47 -8.23
N GLY A 89 1.94 14.13 -7.14
CA GLY A 89 3.41 14.15 -7.08
C GLY A 89 4.00 14.92 -5.91
N ASN A 90 3.21 15.66 -5.13
CA ASN A 90 3.73 16.25 -3.89
C ASN A 90 2.70 16.25 -2.77
N LEU A 91 2.12 15.08 -2.49
CA LEU A 91 1.37 14.92 -1.23
C LEU A 91 2.35 15.11 -0.07
N VAL A 92 2.08 16.14 0.74
CA VAL A 92 2.66 16.32 2.07
C VAL A 92 1.48 16.43 3.03
N LEU A 93 1.27 15.39 3.82
CA LEU A 93 0.20 15.30 4.81
C LEU A 93 0.83 15.24 6.20
N THR A 94 0.32 16.06 7.12
CA THR A 94 0.76 16.05 8.51
C THR A 94 -0.40 15.60 9.39
N VAL A 95 -0.16 14.63 10.26
CA VAL A 95 -1.14 14.14 11.24
C VAL A 95 -0.52 14.14 12.64
N ASN A 96 -1.29 14.47 13.67
CA ASN A 96 -0.83 14.47 15.06
C ASN A 96 -1.66 13.51 15.92
N SER A 97 -1.01 12.86 16.89
CA SER A 97 -1.68 11.93 17.83
C SER A 97 -2.74 12.58 18.70
N GLU A 98 -2.74 13.90 18.85
CA GLU A 98 -3.66 14.64 19.72
C GLU A 98 -4.85 15.27 18.98
N ASP A 99 -4.94 15.14 17.64
CA ASP A 99 -5.95 15.86 16.85
C ASP A 99 -7.38 15.28 16.97
N GLU A 100 -7.52 13.95 17.07
CA GLU A 100 -8.83 13.27 17.04
C GLU A 100 -9.16 12.58 18.37
N ASP A 101 -8.54 11.42 18.62
CA ASP A 101 -8.64 10.68 19.88
C ASP A 101 -7.23 10.47 20.45
N PRO A 102 -6.86 11.20 21.52
CA PRO A 102 -5.53 11.06 22.11
C PRO A 102 -5.31 9.64 22.65
N ASP A 103 -6.35 8.92 23.07
CA ASP A 103 -6.20 7.57 23.60
C ASP A 103 -6.25 6.48 22.50
N ALA A 104 -6.31 6.87 21.22
CA ALA A 104 -6.29 5.94 20.10
C ALA A 104 -5.01 5.10 20.08
N SER A 105 -5.16 3.80 19.79
CA SER A 105 -4.01 2.90 19.63
C SER A 105 -3.24 3.10 18.32
N SER A 106 -3.86 3.79 17.35
CA SER A 106 -3.26 4.06 16.03
C SER A 106 -4.00 5.18 15.31
N ILE A 107 -3.31 5.90 14.43
CA ILE A 107 -3.92 6.76 13.40
C ILE A 107 -4.04 5.95 12.12
N LEU A 108 -5.19 6.03 11.43
CA LEU A 108 -5.38 5.46 10.09
C LEU A 108 -5.50 6.62 9.09
N VAL A 109 -4.77 6.50 8.00
CA VAL A 109 -4.76 7.50 6.93
C VAL A 109 -5.01 6.78 5.61
N ASP A 110 -6.11 7.12 4.95
CA ASP A 110 -6.42 6.61 3.61
C ASP A 110 -5.60 7.37 2.56
N LEU A 111 -4.93 6.62 1.70
CA LEU A 111 -3.99 7.12 0.71
C LEU A 111 -4.13 6.31 -0.58
N GLU A 112 -3.79 6.90 -1.70
CA GLU A 112 -3.66 6.14 -2.94
C GLU A 112 -2.57 5.07 -2.83
N GLN A 113 -2.64 4.08 -3.71
CA GLN A 113 -1.55 3.15 -3.92
C GLN A 113 -0.26 3.92 -4.27
N GLY A 114 0.83 3.58 -3.59
CA GLY A 114 2.13 4.19 -3.88
C GLY A 114 3.15 4.09 -2.78
N GLY A 115 4.36 4.57 -3.07
CA GLY A 115 5.43 4.69 -2.08
C GLY A 115 5.28 5.97 -1.26
N TYR A 116 5.50 5.87 0.05
CA TYR A 116 5.45 7.00 0.98
C TYR A 116 6.65 6.97 1.92
N ASN A 117 7.16 8.15 2.23
CA ASN A 117 8.07 8.37 3.34
C ASN A 117 7.29 8.94 4.51
N VAL A 118 7.25 8.24 5.63
CA VAL A 118 6.64 8.69 6.87
C VAL A 118 7.75 9.13 7.81
N THR A 119 7.70 10.37 8.26
CA THR A 119 8.69 10.94 9.18
C THR A 119 8.04 11.29 10.51
N LEU A 120 8.55 10.73 11.60
CA LEU A 120 8.16 11.11 12.96
C LEU A 120 8.93 12.37 13.38
N LEU A 121 8.27 13.52 13.46
CA LEU A 121 8.92 14.78 13.82
C LEU A 121 9.27 14.83 15.32
N PRO A 122 10.27 15.64 15.73
CA PRO A 122 10.59 15.83 17.15
C PRO A 122 9.42 16.42 17.93
N GLY A 123 9.40 16.19 19.25
CA GLY A 123 8.35 16.70 20.15
C GLY A 123 7.42 15.62 20.69
N TRP A 124 7.62 14.36 20.30
CA TRP A 124 6.92 13.21 20.88
C TRP A 124 7.44 12.87 22.29
N SER A 125 6.58 12.23 23.10
CA SER A 125 6.95 11.63 24.39
C SER A 125 6.23 10.30 24.59
N PHE A 126 6.63 9.53 25.62
CA PHE A 126 5.95 8.29 25.98
C PHE A 126 5.28 8.38 27.33
N GLU A 127 4.11 7.78 27.44
CA GLU A 127 3.45 7.49 28.71
C GLU A 127 3.41 5.99 28.96
N LYS A 128 3.73 5.59 30.19
CA LYS A 128 3.38 4.27 30.72
C LYS A 128 2.03 4.37 31.43
N VAL A 129 1.08 3.56 31.01
CA VAL A 129 -0.25 3.42 31.64
C VAL A 129 -0.30 2.11 32.42
N GLU A 130 -0.54 2.22 33.72
CA GLU A 130 -0.66 1.09 34.62
C GLU A 130 -1.73 1.39 35.66
N GLY A 131 -2.72 0.50 35.80
CA GLY A 131 -3.84 0.72 36.73
C GLY A 131 -4.65 1.98 36.44
N GLY A 132 -4.71 2.43 35.18
CA GLY A 132 -5.39 3.67 34.77
C GLY A 132 -4.64 4.96 35.06
N THR A 133 -3.43 4.88 35.63
CA THR A 133 -2.55 6.05 35.83
C THR A 133 -1.56 6.14 34.69
N ALA A 134 -1.49 7.29 34.02
CA ALA A 134 -0.48 7.58 33.02
C ALA A 134 0.71 8.29 33.68
N THR A 135 1.93 7.82 33.42
CA THR A 135 3.18 8.45 33.87
C THR A 135 4.10 8.61 32.67
N GLU A 136 4.60 9.81 32.45
CA GLU A 136 5.60 10.06 31.40
C GLU A 136 6.88 9.27 31.68
N VAL A 137 7.46 8.68 30.63
CA VAL A 137 8.69 7.89 30.71
C VAL A 137 9.68 8.34 29.65
N GLU A 138 10.95 8.37 30.04
CA GLU A 138 12.06 8.63 29.12
C GLU A 138 12.17 7.53 28.08
N ALA A 139 12.20 7.93 26.82
CA ALA A 139 12.27 7.05 25.68
C ALA A 139 13.22 7.59 24.61
N THR A 140 13.90 6.69 23.90
CA THR A 140 14.84 7.02 22.82
C THR A 140 14.39 6.36 21.53
N LEU A 141 14.34 7.09 20.42
CA LEU A 141 14.09 6.48 19.12
C LEU A 141 15.32 5.66 18.68
N LEU A 142 15.13 4.36 18.43
CA LEU A 142 16.19 3.43 18.02
C LEU A 142 16.21 3.19 16.50
N SER A 143 15.08 3.37 15.82
CA SER A 143 14.99 3.28 14.37
C SER A 143 15.37 4.60 13.69
N SER A 144 15.37 4.61 12.35
CA SER A 144 15.38 5.85 11.57
C SER A 144 14.15 6.70 11.91
N GLN A 145 14.30 8.03 11.85
CA GLN A 145 13.21 8.99 11.98
C GLN A 145 12.25 8.97 10.78
N THR A 146 12.75 8.56 9.61
CA THR A 146 11.97 8.40 8.38
C THR A 146 11.92 6.93 7.98
N VAL A 147 10.72 6.44 7.71
CA VAL A 147 10.43 5.06 7.30
C VAL A 147 9.74 5.08 5.94
N TYR A 148 10.20 4.24 5.04
CA TYR A 148 9.55 4.02 3.75
C TYR A 148 8.47 2.95 3.86
N THR A 149 7.33 3.17 3.23
CA THR A 149 6.23 2.21 3.14
C THR A 149 5.58 2.26 1.76
N TYR A 150 5.03 1.14 1.30
CA TYR A 150 4.27 1.06 0.05
C TYR A 150 2.82 0.71 0.37
N VAL A 151 1.89 1.61 0.05
CA VAL A 151 0.45 1.38 0.20
C VAL A 151 -0.02 0.56 -0.99
N SER A 152 -0.61 -0.59 -0.73
CA SER A 152 -1.27 -1.42 -1.74
C SER A 152 -2.77 -1.16 -1.75
N PRO A 153 -3.45 -1.34 -2.90
CA PRO A 153 -4.90 -1.20 -2.99
C PRO A 153 -5.59 -2.08 -1.97
N GLN A 154 -6.63 -1.54 -1.34
CA GLN A 154 -7.54 -2.24 -0.42
C GLN A 154 -6.82 -2.90 0.78
N SER A 155 -5.60 -2.47 1.09
CA SER A 155 -4.76 -3.03 2.15
C SER A 155 -4.30 -1.95 3.12
N THR A 156 -4.08 -2.34 4.37
CA THR A 156 -3.47 -1.49 5.39
C THR A 156 -1.99 -1.83 5.52
N THR A 157 -1.12 -0.84 5.33
CA THR A 157 0.32 -0.95 5.55
C THR A 157 0.72 -0.21 6.83
N TRP A 158 1.78 -0.64 7.52
CA TRP A 158 2.18 -0.05 8.80
C TRP A 158 3.52 0.67 8.69
N ALA A 159 3.59 1.91 9.18
CA ALA A 159 4.85 2.58 9.44
C ALA A 159 5.38 2.16 10.82
N GLN A 160 6.53 1.48 10.86
CA GLN A 160 7.06 0.89 12.09
C GLN A 160 8.24 1.69 12.63
N TYR A 161 8.14 2.08 13.90
CA TYR A 161 9.22 2.72 14.65
C TYR A 161 9.62 1.85 15.83
N GLN A 162 10.91 1.88 16.16
CA GLN A 162 11.48 1.18 17.30
C GLN A 162 11.94 2.20 18.33
N PHE A 163 11.53 2.01 19.58
CA PHE A 163 11.89 2.88 20.71
C PHE A 163 12.62 2.09 21.79
N GLY A 164 13.45 2.74 22.57
CA GLY A 164 14.10 2.22 23.75
C GLY A 164 13.50 2.89 24.98
N ILE A 165 13.08 2.11 25.98
CA ILE A 165 12.58 2.60 27.27
C ILE A 165 13.39 1.92 28.37
N GLY A 166 14.24 2.69 29.06
CA GLY A 166 15.28 2.13 29.92
C GLY A 166 16.20 1.18 29.14
N ASP A 167 16.35 -0.06 29.61
CA ASP A 167 17.21 -1.08 28.98
C ASP A 167 16.50 -1.96 27.94
N ARG A 168 15.28 -1.59 27.51
CA ARG A 168 14.44 -2.45 26.64
C ARG A 168 14.08 -1.75 25.34
N ALA A 169 14.13 -2.49 24.24
CA ALA A 169 13.53 -2.07 22.98
C ALA A 169 12.03 -2.41 22.96
N LEU A 170 11.22 -1.45 22.54
CA LEU A 170 9.79 -1.53 22.34
C LEU A 170 9.46 -1.32 20.86
N TRP A 171 8.61 -2.20 20.33
CA TRP A 171 7.99 -2.05 19.02
C TRP A 171 6.54 -1.66 19.25
N LEU A 172 6.10 -0.55 18.64
CA LEU A 172 4.70 -0.12 18.78
C LEU A 172 3.73 -1.08 18.07
N ASN A 173 4.23 -1.87 17.12
CA ASN A 173 3.48 -2.95 16.49
C ASN A 173 3.87 -4.30 17.10
N GLY A 174 3.48 -4.52 18.36
CA GLY A 174 3.71 -5.79 19.08
C GLY A 174 2.84 -6.96 18.57
N LYS A 175 2.13 -6.80 17.46
CA LYS A 175 1.25 -7.81 16.86
C LYS A 175 1.90 -8.40 15.61
N LEU A 176 1.76 -9.72 15.45
CA LEU A 176 2.07 -10.39 14.19
C LEU A 176 1.08 -9.88 13.13
N ASN A 177 1.57 -9.17 12.11
CA ASN A 177 0.76 -8.78 10.98
C ASN A 177 0.91 -9.84 9.88
N ILE A 178 -0.17 -10.56 9.61
CA ILE A 178 -0.26 -11.49 8.49
C ILE A 178 -1.00 -10.75 7.38
N ASN A 179 -0.29 -10.37 6.32
CA ASN A 179 -0.93 -9.86 5.11
C ASN A 179 -1.55 -11.04 4.36
N ILE A 180 -2.79 -10.87 3.87
CA ILE A 180 -3.46 -11.84 3.01
C ILE A 180 -3.90 -11.08 1.76
N ASP A 181 -3.12 -11.22 0.70
CA ASP A 181 -3.49 -10.70 -0.62
C ASP A 181 -4.39 -11.74 -1.30
N VAL A 182 -5.58 -11.31 -1.75
CA VAL A 182 -6.52 -12.16 -2.48
C VAL A 182 -6.56 -11.66 -3.92
N TYR A 183 -6.12 -12.52 -4.84
CA TYR A 183 -6.25 -12.29 -6.28
C TYR A 183 -7.46 -13.09 -6.77
N GLU A 184 -8.42 -12.43 -7.42
CA GLU A 184 -9.58 -13.11 -8.01
C GLU A 184 -9.17 -13.95 -9.23
N ASP A 185 -8.19 -13.47 -10.00
CA ASP A 185 -7.54 -14.23 -11.07
C ASP A 185 -6.09 -14.59 -10.67
N PRO A 186 -5.75 -15.89 -10.53
CA PRO A 186 -4.39 -16.33 -10.23
C PRO A 186 -3.34 -15.89 -11.26
N SER A 187 -3.74 -15.57 -12.49
CA SER A 187 -2.84 -15.11 -13.55
C SER A 187 -2.35 -13.68 -13.32
N GLU A 188 -3.08 -12.86 -12.56
CA GLU A 188 -2.65 -11.51 -12.14
C GLU A 188 -1.43 -11.57 -11.20
N TYR A 189 -1.35 -12.62 -10.38
CA TYR A 189 -0.24 -12.81 -9.45
C TYR A 189 1.10 -13.10 -10.16
N TYR A 190 1.07 -13.89 -11.23
CA TYR A 190 2.29 -14.30 -11.93
C TYR A 190 2.85 -13.24 -12.88
N GLY A 191 2.18 -12.07 -12.96
CA GLY A 191 2.41 -11.11 -14.01
C GLY A 191 2.08 -11.71 -15.38
N GLN A 192 1.79 -10.86 -16.35
CA GLN A 192 1.66 -11.25 -17.74
C GLN A 192 3.04 -11.68 -18.28
N GLY A 193 3.54 -12.84 -17.83
CA GLY A 193 4.62 -13.57 -18.44
C GLY A 193 4.17 -13.88 -19.84
N GLY A 194 4.62 -13.05 -20.79
CA GLY A 194 4.18 -13.05 -22.17
C GLY A 194 4.10 -14.48 -22.70
N ALA A 195 2.99 -14.78 -23.36
CA ALA A 195 2.86 -15.96 -24.19
C ALA A 195 3.91 -15.87 -25.31
N GLY A 196 5.15 -16.24 -25.00
CA GLY A 196 6.13 -16.68 -25.97
C GLY A 196 5.69 -18.05 -26.45
N GLY A 197 4.91 -18.09 -27.52
CA GLY A 197 4.54 -19.33 -28.21
C GLY A 197 3.44 -19.08 -29.22
N ALA A 198 3.59 -19.39 -30.50
CA ALA A 198 4.72 -19.89 -31.26
C ALA A 198 4.52 -19.42 -32.70
N GLY A 199 5.62 -19.10 -33.39
CA GLY A 199 5.60 -18.80 -34.82
C GLY A 199 4.98 -19.94 -35.63
N GLY A 200 3.74 -19.76 -36.06
CA GLY A 200 3.15 -20.50 -37.15
C GLY A 200 3.55 -19.83 -38.46
N TYR A 201 4.62 -20.31 -39.08
CA TYR A 201 4.88 -20.08 -40.50
C TYR A 201 3.77 -20.79 -41.29
N GLU A 202 2.75 -20.06 -41.70
CA GLU A 202 1.87 -20.54 -42.77
C GLU A 202 2.66 -20.52 -44.08
N THR A 203 3.17 -21.69 -44.47
CA THR A 203 3.48 -21.98 -45.87
C THR A 203 2.17 -22.07 -46.64
N SER A 204 1.62 -20.93 -47.06
CA SER A 204 0.58 -20.88 -48.07
C SER A 204 1.23 -20.91 -49.45
N THR A 205 1.43 -22.13 -49.96
CA THR A 205 1.70 -22.40 -51.36
C THR A 205 0.38 -22.52 -52.14
N VAL A 206 0.36 -21.88 -53.31
CA VAL A 206 -0.61 -21.96 -54.44
C VAL A 206 -1.85 -21.04 -54.29
N GLY A 207 -2.08 -20.01 -55.11
CA GLY A 207 -1.38 -19.49 -56.29
C GLY A 207 -2.20 -18.39 -57.00
N VAL A 208 -1.59 -17.86 -58.07
CA VAL A 208 -2.17 -17.09 -59.20
C VAL A 208 -2.28 -15.55 -59.03
N GLY A 209 -1.29 -14.86 -59.62
CA GLY A 209 -1.55 -13.73 -60.52
C GLY A 209 -1.36 -12.32 -59.96
N GLY A 210 -0.13 -11.79 -60.05
CA GLY A 210 0.11 -10.36 -59.82
C GLY A 210 1.56 -9.96 -60.08
N SER A 211 1.86 -9.66 -61.34
CA SER A 211 3.16 -9.12 -61.77
C SER A 211 3.32 -7.68 -61.25
N TRP A 212 4.28 -7.45 -60.36
CA TRP A 212 4.77 -6.11 -60.02
C TRP A 212 6.31 -6.11 -60.05
N PRO A 213 6.95 -5.22 -60.83
CA PRO A 213 8.39 -5.18 -60.93
C PRO A 213 9.01 -4.37 -59.79
N GLY A 214 9.94 -5.00 -59.09
CA GLY A 214 11.23 -4.45 -58.60
C GLY A 214 11.23 -3.24 -57.66
N THR A 215 11.95 -3.36 -56.55
CA THR A 215 13.13 -2.52 -56.26
C THR A 215 13.95 -3.20 -55.14
N ALA A 216 15.25 -3.33 -55.39
CA ALA A 216 16.25 -3.93 -54.53
C ALA A 216 16.86 -2.92 -53.53
N GLY A 217 17.36 -3.43 -52.40
CA GLY A 217 18.23 -2.72 -51.45
C GLY A 217 18.27 -3.53 -50.15
N ALA A 218 19.18 -4.47 -49.90
CA ALA A 218 20.64 -4.45 -49.85
C ALA A 218 21.23 -3.65 -48.66
N GLY A 219 21.64 -4.40 -47.62
CA GLY A 219 22.93 -4.20 -46.95
C GLY A 219 22.93 -3.43 -45.63
N GLY A 220 23.49 -4.05 -44.58
CA GLY A 220 23.93 -3.33 -43.39
C GLY A 220 24.16 -4.15 -42.13
N ASP A 221 25.00 -5.18 -42.19
CA ASP A 221 25.65 -5.80 -41.03
C ASP A 221 26.57 -4.77 -40.34
N ALA A 222 26.51 -4.66 -39.02
CA ALA A 222 27.52 -3.95 -38.22
C ALA A 222 27.78 -4.74 -36.92
N GLY A 223 28.90 -5.46 -36.91
CA GLY A 223 29.39 -6.25 -35.79
C GLY A 223 29.92 -5.39 -34.65
N TYR A 224 29.81 -5.93 -33.43
CA TYR A 224 30.47 -5.41 -32.24
C TYR A 224 31.82 -6.11 -32.07
N ALA A 225 32.88 -5.31 -31.99
CA ALA A 225 34.25 -5.75 -31.73
C ALA A 225 34.51 -5.84 -30.22
N GLU A 226 35.04 -6.98 -29.78
CA GLU A 226 35.75 -7.14 -28.50
C GLU A 226 36.95 -6.19 -28.42
N VAL A 227 37.16 -5.57 -27.25
CA VAL A 227 38.47 -5.04 -26.85
C VAL A 227 38.82 -5.63 -25.49
N GLY A 228 39.64 -6.68 -25.54
CA GLY A 228 40.47 -7.10 -24.42
C GLY A 228 41.75 -6.26 -24.39
N GLY A 229 42.19 -5.88 -23.20
CA GLY A 229 43.46 -5.19 -22.99
C GLY A 229 43.89 -5.35 -21.55
N GLY A 230 44.85 -6.24 -21.31
CA GLY A 230 45.52 -6.43 -20.02
C GLY A 230 46.87 -5.73 -19.92
N ALA A 231 47.48 -5.96 -18.75
CA ALA A 231 48.88 -5.76 -18.34
C ALA A 231 49.31 -4.36 -17.89
N PRO A 232 50.41 -4.23 -17.12
CA PRO A 232 51.27 -5.27 -16.50
C PRO A 232 51.11 -5.44 -14.98
#